data_AF-A0A5M3MUL2-F1
#
_entry.id   AF-A0A5M3MUL2-F1
#
_cell.length_a   1.000
_cell.length_b   1.000
_cell.length_c   1.000
_cell.angle_alpha   90.00
_cell.angle_beta   90.00
_cell.angle_gamma   90.00
#
_symmetry.space_group_name_H-M   'P 1'
#
loop_
_entity.id
_entity.type
_entity.pdbx_description
1 polymer ?
#
loop_
_entity_poly.entity_id
_entity_poly.type
_entity_poly.pdbx_seq_one_letter_code
_entity_poly.pdbx_strand_id
1 'polypeptide(L)'
;MNSLYTLGVRQTNSLQADLDRLRGGDTSASLLGQISASLAAMQRTVDDYDAMARREMIKAKQEKAQMRVQKFRADYNDLRTQFERLKNHQNTQRSELLHAQTSGQSQPFSPGASDARRRFAPSQSHSQSQHQPFSQESQHSESPFSASGSMGMGMGNSALRETHALHEHTFLHETETRLDEFLAQGREVLDSLVDQRAVLKGTQRRLLDAANTLGMSREVVGWIERRSTQDMYIFFGGAVITFVCFFFIWKYLG
;
A
#
# COMPACT_ATOMS: atom_id res chain seq x y z
N MET A 1 16.55 8.65 26.41
CA MET A 1 17.09 8.42 25.04
C MET A 1 17.56 6.99 24.78
N ASN A 2 18.52 6.40 25.51
CA ASN A 2 19.04 5.06 25.17
C ASN A 2 17.98 3.94 25.16
N SER A 3 16.97 4.00 26.04
CA SER A 3 15.85 3.06 26.05
C SER A 3 15.04 3.09 24.75
N LEU A 4 14.67 4.28 24.29
CA LEU A 4 13.91 4.49 23.06
C LEU A 4 14.73 4.13 21.80
N TYR A 5 16.04 4.37 21.81
CA TYR A 5 16.92 3.88 20.75
C TYR A 5 16.89 2.33 20.68
N THR A 6 17.01 1.66 21.82
CA THR A 6 16.98 0.19 21.90
C THR A 6 15.61 -0.38 21.51
N LEU A 7 14.53 0.33 21.84
CA LEU A 7 13.17 0.00 21.39
C LEU A 7 13.05 0.11 19.88
N GLY A 8 13.49 1.23 19.29
CA GLY A 8 13.45 1.45 17.84
C GLY A 8 14.24 0.40 17.06
N VAL A 9 15.43 0.02 17.54
CA VAL A 9 16.22 -1.08 16.93
C VAL A 9 15.46 -2.40 16.99
N ARG A 10 14.85 -2.74 18.14
CA ARG A 10 14.06 -3.97 18.26
C ARG A 10 12.85 -3.98 17.33
N GLN A 11 12.13 -2.87 17.23
CA GLN A 11 10.99 -2.71 16.32
C GLN A 11 11.41 -2.83 14.85
N THR A 12 12.56 -2.27 14.48
CA THR A 12 13.13 -2.40 13.13
C THR A 12 13.41 -3.86 12.81
N ASN A 13 14.07 -4.58 13.71
CA ASN A 13 14.40 -6.01 13.52
C ASN A 13 13.14 -6.88 13.46
N SER A 14 12.12 -6.61 14.29
CA SER A 14 10.87 -7.37 14.23
C SER A 14 10.11 -7.11 12.94
N LEU A 15 10.09 -5.86 12.46
CA LEU A 15 9.49 -5.50 11.18
C LEU A 15 10.20 -6.17 10.00
N GLN A 16 11.52 -6.25 10.03
CA GLN A 16 12.28 -6.99 9.01
C GLN A 16 11.91 -8.47 9.01
N ALA A 17 11.85 -9.11 10.17
CA ALA A 17 11.45 -10.50 10.28
C ALA A 17 10.01 -10.75 9.80
N ASP A 18 9.08 -9.86 10.12
CA ASP A 18 7.68 -9.96 9.66
C ASP A 18 7.57 -9.72 8.14
N LEU A 19 8.38 -8.82 7.56
CA LEU A 19 8.45 -8.63 6.11
C LEU A 19 9.09 -9.81 5.38
N ASP A 20 10.10 -10.45 5.97
CA ASP A 20 10.70 -11.66 5.43
C ASP A 20 9.70 -12.82 5.42
N ARG A 21 8.84 -12.95 6.44
CA ARG A 21 7.72 -13.89 6.44
C ARG A 21 6.72 -13.61 5.32
N LEU A 22 6.36 -12.33 5.15
CA LEU A 22 5.47 -11.91 4.06
C LEU A 22 6.09 -12.21 2.68
N ARG A 23 7.40 -12.03 2.54
CA ARG A 23 8.16 -12.38 1.33
C ARG A 23 8.25 -13.88 1.10
N GLY A 24 8.28 -14.67 2.18
CA GLY A 24 8.23 -16.12 2.17
C GLY A 24 6.90 -16.72 1.73
N GLY A 25 5.87 -15.88 1.52
CA GLY A 25 4.55 -16.31 1.05
C GLY A 25 3.47 -16.36 2.13
N ASP A 26 3.79 -16.03 3.39
CA ASP A 26 2.80 -15.95 4.45
C ASP A 26 1.97 -14.66 4.31
N THR A 27 0.92 -14.70 3.49
CA THR A 27 0.04 -13.53 3.24
C THR A 27 -1.20 -13.52 4.13
N SER A 28 -1.05 -13.88 5.40
CA SER A 28 -2.19 -13.89 6.33
C SER A 28 -2.66 -12.47 6.66
N ALA A 29 -3.98 -12.28 6.72
CA ALA A 29 -4.57 -10.99 7.08
C ALA A 29 -4.11 -10.50 8.47
N SER A 30 -3.87 -11.44 9.40
CA SER A 30 -3.31 -11.16 10.72
C SER A 30 -1.88 -10.62 10.64
N LEU A 31 -1.00 -11.20 9.80
CA LEU A 31 0.36 -10.72 9.61
C LEU A 31 0.37 -9.31 8.97
N LEU A 32 -0.47 -9.07 7.97
CA LEU A 32 -0.62 -7.75 7.35
C LEU A 32 -1.09 -6.69 8.37
N GLY A 33 -2.05 -7.06 9.23
CA GLY A 33 -2.51 -6.23 10.34
C GLY A 33 -1.41 -5.97 11.37
N GLN A 34 -0.63 -7.00 11.73
CA GLN A 34 0.48 -6.88 12.66
C GLN A 34 1.60 -5.98 12.12
N ILE A 35 1.97 -6.11 10.85
CA ILE A 35 2.98 -5.26 10.20
C ILE A 35 2.50 -3.80 10.13
N SER A 36 1.23 -3.57 9.77
CA SER A 36 0.70 -2.21 9.72
C SER A 36 0.65 -1.53 11.10
N ALA A 37 0.26 -2.28 12.13
CA ALA A 37 0.27 -1.80 13.52
C ALA A 37 1.69 -1.52 14.03
N SER A 38 2.65 -2.41 13.74
CA SER A 38 4.05 -2.24 14.15
C SER A 38 4.76 -1.10 13.41
N LEU A 39 4.43 -0.84 12.13
CA LEU A 39 4.86 0.35 11.41
C LEU A 39 4.32 1.63 12.08
N ALA A 40 3.05 1.67 12.45
CA ALA A 40 2.46 2.82 13.15
C ALA A 40 3.10 3.04 14.53
N ALA A 41 3.39 1.96 15.26
CA ALA A 41 4.13 2.03 16.53
C ALA A 41 5.55 2.57 16.33
N MET A 42 6.28 2.07 15.32
CA MET A 42 7.63 2.54 15.00
C MET A 42 7.64 4.03 14.66
N GLN A 43 6.70 4.50 13.83
CA GLN A 43 6.56 5.93 13.51
C GLN A 43 6.44 6.80 14.77
N ARG A 44 5.62 6.39 15.75
CA ARG A 44 5.49 7.09 17.03
C ARG A 44 6.82 7.11 17.80
N THR A 45 7.52 5.98 17.87
CA THR A 45 8.83 5.94 18.57
C THR A 45 9.87 6.83 17.92
N VAL A 46 9.87 6.96 16.60
CA VAL A 46 10.77 7.86 15.87
C VAL A 46 10.44 9.31 16.16
N ASP A 47 9.16 9.66 16.20
CA ASP A 47 8.70 11.00 16.54
C ASP A 47 9.03 11.35 18.01
N ASP A 48 8.86 10.41 18.95
CA ASP A 48 9.26 10.57 20.36
C ASP A 48 10.78 10.72 20.51
N TYR A 49 11.56 9.99 19.70
CA TYR A 49 13.01 10.09 19.69
C TYR A 49 13.51 11.42 19.11
N ASP A 50 12.87 11.93 18.05
CA ASP A 50 13.15 13.28 17.49
C ASP A 50 12.83 14.38 18.53
N ALA A 51 11.69 14.28 19.21
CA ALA A 51 11.31 15.22 20.26
C ALA A 51 12.34 15.29 21.39
N MET A 52 12.86 14.14 21.86
CA MET A 52 13.95 14.13 22.83
C MET A 52 15.28 14.65 22.27
N ALA A 53 15.62 14.31 21.03
CA ALA A 53 16.86 14.76 20.40
C ALA A 53 16.92 16.29 20.31
N ARG A 54 15.78 16.94 20.01
CA ARG A 54 15.66 18.41 19.99
C ARG A 54 15.80 19.05 21.38
N ARG A 55 15.34 18.36 22.42
CA ARG A 55 15.40 18.82 23.83
C ARG A 55 16.78 18.61 24.48
N GLU A 56 17.69 17.89 23.84
CA GLU A 56 19.02 17.64 24.36
C GLU A 56 19.88 18.91 24.35
N MET A 57 20.37 19.32 25.53
CA MET A 57 21.14 20.56 25.69
C MET A 57 22.62 20.41 25.29
N ILE A 58 23.15 19.18 25.29
CA ILE A 58 24.55 18.92 24.93
C ILE A 58 24.65 18.74 23.42
N LYS A 59 25.22 19.74 22.73
CA LYS A 59 25.32 19.78 21.25
C LYS A 59 25.89 18.50 20.62
N ALA A 60 26.97 17.95 21.18
CA ALA A 60 27.58 16.71 20.69
C ALA A 60 26.66 15.47 20.84
N LYS A 61 25.81 15.42 21.87
CA LYS A 61 24.81 14.35 22.06
C LYS A 61 23.60 14.57 21.17
N GLN A 62 23.18 15.82 21.00
CA GLN A 62 22.11 16.24 20.10
C GLN A 62 22.42 15.83 18.65
N GLU A 63 23.62 16.15 18.14
CA GLU A 63 24.04 15.76 16.78
C GLU A 63 24.02 14.24 16.59
N LYS A 64 24.55 13.47 17.55
CA LYS A 64 24.47 11.99 17.52
C LYS A 64 23.03 11.48 17.56
N ALA A 65 22.16 12.10 18.36
CA ALA A 65 20.75 11.73 18.44
C ALA A 65 20.02 12.05 17.11
N GLN A 66 20.29 13.20 16.51
CA GLN A 66 19.74 13.59 15.21
C GLN A 66 20.17 12.65 14.09
N MET A 67 21.45 12.23 14.04
CA MET A 67 21.90 11.22 13.09
C MET A 67 21.13 9.89 13.24
N ARG A 68 20.86 9.48 14.48
CA ARG A 68 20.06 8.26 14.76
C ARG A 68 18.60 8.43 14.33
N VAL A 69 17.99 9.60 14.55
CA VAL A 69 16.64 9.93 14.05
C VAL A 69 16.59 9.81 12.52
N GLN A 70 17.57 10.40 11.82
CA GLN A 70 17.64 10.35 10.36
C GLN A 70 17.75 8.90 9.87
N LYS A 71 18.60 8.09 10.51
CA LYS A 71 18.69 6.66 10.21
C LYS A 71 17.34 5.95 10.39
N PHE A 72 16.68 6.11 11.54
CA PHE A 72 15.39 5.45 11.75
C PHE A 72 14.30 5.93 10.80
N ARG A 73 14.32 7.19 10.37
CA ARG A 73 13.40 7.70 9.33
C ARG A 73 13.67 7.05 7.97
N ALA A 74 14.94 6.90 7.60
CA ALA A 74 15.31 6.20 6.37
C ALA A 74 14.86 4.73 6.43
N ASP A 75 15.16 4.03 7.52
CA ASP A 75 14.79 2.63 7.75
C ASP A 75 13.26 2.46 7.71
N TYR A 76 12.50 3.32 8.39
CA TYR A 76 11.03 3.31 8.36
C TYR A 76 10.46 3.48 6.95
N ASN A 77 10.98 4.44 6.18
CA ASN A 77 10.51 4.70 4.82
C ASN A 77 10.81 3.51 3.90
N ASP A 78 11.97 2.88 4.04
CA ASP A 78 12.32 1.69 3.27
C ASP A 78 11.41 0.51 3.62
N LEU A 79 11.27 0.18 4.90
CA LEU A 79 10.38 -0.89 5.39
C LEU A 79 8.93 -0.67 4.92
N ARG A 80 8.43 0.57 5.00
CA ARG A 80 7.09 0.91 4.53
C ARG A 80 6.95 0.74 3.02
N THR A 81 7.96 1.13 2.25
CA THR A 81 7.95 0.95 0.79
C THR A 81 7.97 -0.53 0.42
N GLN A 82 8.75 -1.34 1.15
CA GLN A 82 8.78 -2.79 0.94
C GLN A 82 7.43 -3.44 1.26
N PHE A 83 6.79 -3.05 2.36
CA PHE A 83 5.46 -3.53 2.74
C PHE A 83 4.41 -3.21 1.66
N GLU A 84 4.35 -1.96 1.19
CA GLU A 84 3.39 -1.54 0.16
C GLU A 84 3.62 -2.29 -1.16
N ARG A 85 4.89 -2.50 -1.56
CA ARG A 85 5.21 -3.28 -2.77
C ARG A 85 4.73 -4.73 -2.65
N LEU A 86 5.02 -5.39 -1.53
CA LEU A 86 4.60 -6.77 -1.27
C LEU A 86 3.08 -6.89 -1.22
N LYS A 87 2.40 -5.96 -0.54
CA LYS A 87 0.95 -5.89 -0.45
C LYS A 87 0.31 -5.71 -1.84
N ASN A 88 0.84 -4.80 -2.66
CA ASN A 88 0.33 -4.57 -4.00
C ASN A 88 0.52 -5.79 -4.91
N HIS A 89 1.68 -6.47 -4.84
CA HIS A 89 1.92 -7.69 -5.60
C HIS A 89 0.88 -8.78 -5.28
N GLN A 90 0.54 -8.93 -4.00
CA GLN A 90 -0.45 -9.88 -3.54
C GLN A 90 -1.86 -9.50 -4.03
N ASN A 91 -2.23 -8.22 -3.92
CA ASN A 91 -3.53 -7.77 -4.37
C ASN A 91 -3.70 -7.94 -5.89
N THR A 92 -2.64 -7.70 -6.68
CA THR A 92 -2.64 -7.94 -8.13
C THR A 92 -2.83 -9.42 -8.44
N GLN A 93 -2.07 -10.34 -7.82
CA GLN A 93 -2.24 -11.78 -8.01
C GLN A 93 -3.64 -12.26 -7.64
N ARG A 94 -4.20 -11.76 -6.53
CA ARG A 94 -5.57 -12.07 -6.13
C ARG A 94 -6.56 -11.57 -7.19
N SER A 95 -6.40 -10.34 -7.66
CA SER A 95 -7.27 -9.77 -8.69
C SER A 95 -7.19 -10.52 -10.03
N GLU A 96 -6.02 -11.01 -10.41
CA GLU A 96 -5.82 -11.83 -11.62
C GLU A 96 -6.46 -13.21 -11.50
N LEU A 97 -6.39 -13.87 -10.32
CA LEU A 97 -7.07 -15.15 -10.09
C LEU A 97 -8.59 -15.00 -10.14
N LEU A 98 -9.13 -13.92 -9.57
CA LEU A 98 -10.55 -13.61 -9.70
C LEU A 98 -10.94 -13.30 -11.16
N HIS A 99 -10.12 -12.56 -11.91
CA HIS A 99 -10.37 -12.30 -13.33
C HIS A 99 -10.20 -13.53 -14.23
N ALA A 100 -9.30 -14.45 -13.91
CA ALA A 100 -9.12 -15.70 -14.64
C ALA A 100 -10.33 -16.63 -14.47
N GLN A 101 -10.98 -16.61 -13.30
CA GLN A 101 -12.24 -17.33 -13.09
C GLN A 101 -13.42 -16.70 -13.87
N THR A 102 -13.45 -15.38 -14.07
CA THR A 102 -14.54 -14.73 -14.84
C THR A 102 -14.32 -14.77 -16.36
N SER A 103 -13.07 -14.84 -16.83
CA SER A 103 -12.71 -14.89 -18.26
C SER A 103 -12.71 -16.30 -18.86
N GLY A 104 -12.75 -17.36 -18.05
CA GLY A 104 -13.00 -18.73 -18.52
C GLY A 104 -14.43 -18.98 -19.04
N GLN A 105 -15.35 -18.00 -18.91
CA GLN A 105 -16.76 -18.18 -19.27
C GLN A 105 -17.40 -17.00 -20.02
N SER A 106 -16.61 -16.18 -20.72
CA SER A 106 -17.17 -15.07 -21.51
C SER A 106 -16.45 -14.84 -22.84
N GLN A 107 -16.96 -15.49 -23.90
CA GLN A 107 -16.85 -14.90 -25.24
C GLN A 107 -17.61 -13.56 -25.26
N PRO A 108 -17.11 -12.53 -25.96
CA PRO A 108 -17.68 -11.19 -25.91
C PRO A 108 -18.91 -11.07 -26.84
N PHE A 109 -20.10 -10.98 -26.27
CA PHE A 109 -21.27 -10.46 -27.00
C PHE A 109 -21.33 -8.94 -26.82
N SER A 110 -20.90 -8.20 -27.84
CA SER A 110 -21.21 -6.76 -27.98
C SER A 110 -22.69 -6.55 -28.33
N PRO A 111 -23.31 -5.44 -27.87
CA PRO A 111 -24.70 -5.12 -28.17
C PRO A 111 -24.77 -4.45 -29.56
N GLY A 112 -24.98 -5.24 -30.61
CA GLY A 112 -25.12 -4.77 -31.99
C GLY A 112 -26.52 -5.05 -32.50
N ALA A 113 -27.27 -3.99 -32.81
CA ALA A 113 -28.56 -4.05 -33.45
C ALA A 113 -28.51 -4.80 -34.79
N SER A 114 -29.57 -5.57 -35.06
CA SER A 114 -29.98 -6.12 -36.36
C SER A 114 -28.96 -6.97 -37.13
N ASP A 115 -29.05 -8.30 -37.07
CA ASP A 115 -28.93 -9.10 -38.30
C ASP A 115 -29.62 -10.47 -38.15
N ALA A 116 -30.93 -10.49 -38.39
CA ALA A 116 -31.61 -11.71 -38.75
C ALA A 116 -31.37 -11.93 -40.25
N ARG A 117 -30.90 -13.13 -40.63
CA ARG A 117 -30.94 -13.74 -41.98
C ARG A 117 -29.59 -13.79 -42.72
N ARG A 118 -28.80 -14.86 -42.47
CA ARG A 118 -27.89 -15.56 -43.39
C ARG A 118 -27.27 -16.72 -42.58
N ARG A 119 -27.21 -17.99 -42.97
CA ARG A 119 -27.35 -18.69 -44.25
C ARG A 119 -27.51 -20.19 -43.93
N PHE A 120 -28.50 -20.84 -44.51
CA PHE A 120 -28.48 -22.29 -44.73
C PHE A 120 -27.39 -22.64 -45.76
N ALA A 121 -26.63 -23.73 -45.55
CA ALA A 121 -26.45 -24.88 -46.46
C ALA A 121 -25.10 -25.64 -46.24
N PRO A 122 -25.02 -26.97 -46.55
CA PRO A 122 -24.11 -27.94 -45.95
C PRO A 122 -22.98 -28.43 -46.89
N SER A 123 -21.87 -28.98 -46.37
CA SER A 123 -20.97 -29.89 -47.13
C SER A 123 -20.04 -30.80 -46.28
N GLN A 124 -20.26 -32.11 -46.45
CA GLN A 124 -19.42 -33.32 -46.41
C GLN A 124 -17.91 -33.24 -46.00
N SER A 125 -17.44 -34.06 -45.03
CA SER A 125 -16.75 -35.40 -45.16
C SER A 125 -15.28 -35.31 -44.66
N HIS A 126 -14.53 -36.29 -44.11
CA HIS A 126 -14.65 -37.76 -43.99
C HIS A 126 -13.58 -38.36 -43.01
N SER A 127 -13.82 -39.61 -42.53
CA SER A 127 -12.87 -40.70 -42.14
C SER A 127 -12.18 -40.68 -40.74
N GLN A 128 -11.98 -41.77 -39.97
CA GLN A 128 -11.97 -43.23 -40.23
C GLN A 128 -11.97 -44.07 -38.90
N SER A 129 -12.44 -45.34 -38.96
CA SER A 129 -12.19 -46.54 -38.06
C SER A 129 -12.78 -46.59 -36.62
N GLN A 130 -13.34 -47.68 -36.03
CA GLN A 130 -13.52 -49.11 -36.38
C GLN A 130 -14.32 -49.88 -35.25
N HIS A 131 -15.31 -50.71 -35.64
CA HIS A 131 -15.91 -51.95 -35.02
C HIS A 131 -16.88 -52.01 -33.76
N GLN A 132 -18.18 -52.32 -34.04
CA GLN A 132 -19.07 -53.42 -33.52
C GLN A 132 -19.63 -53.47 -32.04
N PRO A 133 -20.73 -54.21 -31.72
CA PRO A 133 -22.14 -53.80 -31.89
C PRO A 133 -23.03 -53.84 -30.60
N PHE A 134 -24.18 -53.16 -30.70
CA PHE A 134 -25.45 -53.38 -29.97
C PHE A 134 -25.56 -53.02 -28.48
N SER A 135 -25.97 -51.77 -28.21
CA SER A 135 -27.00 -51.45 -27.21
C SER A 135 -27.44 -49.99 -27.40
N GLN A 136 -28.74 -49.83 -27.57
CA GLN A 136 -29.46 -48.60 -27.78
C GLN A 136 -29.43 -47.75 -26.50
N GLU A 137 -28.64 -46.68 -26.46
CA GLU A 137 -28.82 -45.62 -25.45
C GLU A 137 -28.40 -44.26 -26.04
N SER A 138 -29.34 -43.33 -25.96
CA SER A 138 -29.36 -42.05 -26.66
C SER A 138 -28.37 -41.04 -26.09
N GLN A 139 -27.63 -40.37 -26.97
CA GLN A 139 -26.80 -39.21 -26.67
C GLN A 139 -27.66 -38.09 -26.07
N HIS A 140 -27.34 -37.65 -24.86
CA HIS A 140 -27.89 -36.44 -24.27
C HIS A 140 -27.22 -35.22 -24.92
N SER A 141 -27.94 -34.60 -25.84
CA SER A 141 -27.68 -33.24 -26.33
C SER A 141 -29.02 -32.52 -26.32
N GLU A 142 -29.43 -32.02 -25.14
CA GLU A 142 -30.64 -31.22 -25.01
C GLU A 142 -30.26 -29.74 -24.99
N SER A 143 -30.28 -29.15 -26.18
CA SER A 143 -30.33 -27.70 -26.35
C SER A 143 -31.74 -27.20 -25.98
N PRO A 144 -31.88 -26.16 -25.14
CA PRO A 144 -33.17 -25.73 -24.56
C PRO A 144 -34.15 -25.05 -25.54
N PHE A 145 -33.89 -25.06 -26.84
CA PHE A 145 -34.75 -24.41 -27.86
C PHE A 145 -35.37 -25.38 -28.89
N SER A 146 -35.20 -26.70 -28.78
CA SER A 146 -35.78 -27.68 -29.72
C SER A 146 -37.14 -28.24 -29.30
N ALA A 147 -37.91 -27.55 -28.46
CA ALA A 147 -39.26 -27.97 -28.10
C ALA A 147 -40.30 -27.39 -29.08
N SER A 148 -40.30 -27.89 -30.31
CA SER A 148 -41.47 -27.81 -31.18
C SER A 148 -41.86 -29.22 -31.61
N GLY A 149 -42.96 -29.69 -31.04
CA GLY A 149 -43.73 -30.82 -31.55
C GLY A 149 -43.45 -32.16 -30.86
N SER A 150 -44.10 -32.43 -29.74
CA SER A 150 -44.61 -33.77 -29.46
C SER A 150 -45.66 -33.74 -28.35
N MET A 151 -46.82 -34.30 -28.70
CA MET A 151 -48.02 -34.47 -27.90
C MET A 151 -47.79 -35.61 -26.88
N GLY A 152 -47.80 -35.33 -25.57
CA GLY A 152 -47.66 -36.38 -24.56
C GLY A 152 -47.68 -35.90 -23.11
N MET A 153 -48.83 -36.10 -22.44
CA MET A 153 -49.05 -36.29 -20.99
C MET A 153 -48.22 -35.48 -19.98
N GLY A 154 -48.91 -34.57 -19.29
CA GLY A 154 -48.39 -33.79 -18.17
C GLY A 154 -48.10 -34.64 -16.91
N MET A 155 -46.82 -34.83 -16.60
CA MET A 155 -46.34 -35.11 -15.23
C MET A 155 -44.84 -34.85 -15.03
N GLY A 156 -44.05 -34.56 -16.08
CA GLY A 156 -42.60 -34.33 -16.00
C GLY A 156 -42.14 -32.86 -15.94
N ASN A 157 -42.95 -31.91 -16.42
CA ASN A 157 -42.55 -30.51 -16.51
C ASN A 157 -42.52 -29.77 -15.14
N SER A 158 -43.30 -30.21 -14.15
CA SER A 158 -43.30 -29.57 -12.82
C SER A 158 -42.00 -29.82 -12.07
N ALA A 159 -41.46 -31.04 -12.09
CA ALA A 159 -40.22 -31.37 -11.39
C ALA A 159 -39.00 -30.66 -12.00
N LEU A 160 -38.96 -30.53 -13.34
CA LEU A 160 -37.93 -29.77 -14.05
C LEU A 160 -38.02 -28.25 -13.80
N ARG A 161 -39.23 -27.72 -13.62
CA ARG A 161 -39.44 -26.31 -13.31
C ARG A 161 -39.15 -25.97 -11.84
N GLU A 162 -39.51 -26.87 -10.94
CA GLU A 162 -39.26 -26.75 -9.50
C GLU A 162 -37.77 -26.81 -9.18
N THR A 163 -37.05 -27.73 -9.82
CA THR A 163 -35.58 -27.80 -9.71
C THR A 163 -34.89 -26.56 -10.27
N HIS A 164 -35.41 -25.94 -11.34
CA HIS A 164 -34.90 -24.67 -11.86
C HIS A 164 -35.13 -23.51 -10.89
N ALA A 165 -36.31 -23.42 -10.28
CA ALA A 165 -36.65 -22.35 -9.33
C ALA A 165 -35.82 -22.42 -8.04
N LEU A 166 -35.54 -23.62 -7.52
CA LEU A 166 -34.68 -23.81 -6.35
C LEU A 166 -33.22 -23.43 -6.64
N HIS A 167 -32.75 -23.73 -7.85
CA HIS A 167 -31.41 -23.39 -8.27
C HIS A 167 -31.24 -21.87 -8.49
N GLU A 168 -32.24 -21.21 -9.06
CA GLU A 168 -32.30 -19.74 -9.16
C GLU A 168 -32.28 -19.08 -7.78
N HIS A 169 -33.06 -19.58 -6.83
CA HIS A 169 -33.10 -19.01 -5.48
C HIS A 169 -31.76 -19.16 -4.74
N THR A 170 -31.08 -20.30 -4.93
CA THR A 170 -29.76 -20.56 -4.34
C THR A 170 -28.69 -19.66 -4.97
N PHE A 171 -28.73 -19.51 -6.30
CA PHE A 171 -27.83 -18.64 -7.04
C PHE A 171 -28.01 -17.16 -6.66
N LEU A 172 -29.26 -16.70 -6.50
CA LEU A 172 -29.55 -15.33 -6.07
C LEU A 172 -29.03 -15.06 -4.65
N HIS A 173 -29.25 -15.99 -3.72
CA HIS A 173 -28.78 -15.84 -2.34
C HIS A 173 -27.24 -15.86 -2.24
N GLU A 174 -26.58 -16.74 -3.00
CA GLU A 174 -25.11 -16.74 -3.06
C GLU A 174 -24.59 -15.43 -3.69
N THR A 175 -25.26 -14.94 -4.73
CA THR A 175 -24.89 -13.67 -5.39
C THR A 175 -25.07 -12.47 -4.46
N GLU A 176 -26.16 -12.40 -3.70
CA GLU A 176 -26.39 -11.35 -2.70
C GLU A 176 -25.26 -11.33 -1.66
N THR A 177 -24.91 -12.49 -1.12
CA THR A 177 -23.83 -12.62 -0.13
C THR A 177 -22.47 -12.18 -0.69
N ARG A 178 -22.19 -12.51 -1.96
CA ARG A 178 -20.94 -12.13 -2.65
C ARG A 178 -20.92 -10.63 -2.97
N LEU A 179 -22.05 -10.05 -3.34
CA LEU A 179 -22.17 -8.61 -3.61
C LEU A 179 -21.95 -7.80 -2.35
N ASP A 180 -22.49 -8.25 -1.21
CA ASP A 180 -22.27 -7.61 0.08
C ASP A 180 -20.80 -7.67 0.51
N GLU A 181 -20.13 -8.80 0.32
CA GLU A 181 -18.70 -8.96 0.54
C GLU A 181 -17.88 -7.98 -0.33
N PHE A 182 -18.22 -7.85 -1.63
CA PHE A 182 -17.56 -6.89 -2.52
C PHE A 182 -17.86 -5.43 -2.15
N LEU A 183 -19.07 -5.14 -1.67
CA LEU A 183 -19.43 -3.79 -1.23
C LEU A 183 -18.66 -3.42 0.04
N ALA A 184 -18.53 -4.36 0.98
CA ALA A 184 -17.74 -4.20 2.19
C ALA A 184 -16.25 -3.99 1.87
N GLN A 185 -15.70 -4.82 0.98
CA GLN A 185 -14.32 -4.67 0.51
C GLN A 185 -14.10 -3.37 -0.26
N GLY A 186 -15.03 -2.97 -1.12
CA GLY A 186 -14.99 -1.71 -1.85
C GLY A 186 -15.03 -0.51 -0.91
N ARG A 187 -15.82 -0.60 0.17
CA ARG A 187 -15.89 0.43 1.21
C ARG A 187 -14.57 0.54 1.98
N GLU A 188 -13.96 -0.57 2.34
CA GLU A 188 -12.65 -0.60 3.01
C GLU A 188 -11.54 0.02 2.14
N VAL A 189 -11.54 -0.28 0.84
CA VAL A 189 -10.57 0.31 -0.11
C VAL A 189 -10.78 1.82 -0.24
N LEU A 190 -12.03 2.27 -0.37
CA LEU A 190 -12.35 3.69 -0.45
C LEU A 190 -11.95 4.43 0.85
N ASP A 191 -12.19 3.83 2.01
CA ASP A 191 -11.79 4.39 3.31
C ASP A 191 -10.27 4.50 3.41
N SER A 192 -9.54 3.46 2.97
CA SER A 192 -8.08 3.49 2.86
C SER A 192 -7.57 4.58 1.91
N LEU A 193 -8.26 4.87 0.81
CA LEU A 193 -7.87 5.94 -0.13
C LEU A 193 -8.12 7.33 0.46
N VAL A 194 -9.22 7.50 1.20
CA VAL A 194 -9.53 8.73 1.94
C VAL A 194 -8.48 8.98 3.03
N ASP A 195 -8.09 7.95 3.77
CA ASP A 195 -7.03 8.02 4.77
C ASP A 195 -5.66 8.33 4.17
N GLN A 196 -5.31 7.72 3.03
CA GLN A 196 -4.08 8.03 2.30
C GLN A 196 -4.02 9.51 1.86
N ARG A 197 -5.15 10.08 1.44
CA ARG A 197 -5.24 11.51 1.10
C ARG A 197 -5.01 12.40 2.32
N ALA A 198 -5.49 12.01 3.50
CA ALA A 198 -5.24 12.74 4.75
C ALA A 198 -3.75 12.71 5.12
N VAL A 199 -3.08 11.57 4.93
CA VAL A 199 -1.63 11.41 5.16
C VAL A 199 -0.80 12.27 4.21
N LEU A 200 -1.14 12.30 2.92
CA LEU A 200 -0.45 13.14 1.93
C LEU A 200 -0.60 14.63 2.24
N LYS A 201 -1.80 15.06 2.65
CA LYS A 201 -2.06 16.44 3.07
C LYS A 201 -1.29 16.81 4.34
N GLY A 202 -1.18 15.88 5.29
CA GLY A 202 -0.35 16.04 6.49
C GLY A 202 1.13 16.14 6.17
N THR A 203 1.61 15.33 5.22
CA THR A 203 3.01 15.35 4.75
C THR A 203 3.33 16.66 4.05
N GLN A 204 2.45 17.15 3.15
CA GLN A 204 2.60 18.44 2.49
C GLN A 204 2.69 19.59 3.49
N ARG A 205 1.80 19.62 4.50
CA ARG A 205 1.86 20.63 5.58
C ARG A 205 3.19 20.57 6.32
N ARG A 206 3.62 19.38 6.73
CA ARG A 206 4.92 19.18 7.41
C ARG A 206 6.11 19.58 6.55
N LEU A 207 6.05 19.37 5.23
CA LEU A 207 7.07 19.80 4.28
C LEU A 207 7.12 21.33 4.17
N LEU A 208 5.96 21.98 4.13
CA LEU A 208 5.84 23.44 4.12
C LEU A 208 6.35 24.04 5.44
N ASP A 209 5.98 23.44 6.57
CA ASP A 209 6.46 23.83 7.90
C ASP A 209 7.97 23.62 8.02
N ALA A 210 8.49 22.48 7.55
CA ALA A 210 9.92 22.21 7.51
C ALA A 210 10.66 23.23 6.63
N ALA A 211 10.14 23.55 5.45
CA ALA A 211 10.70 24.59 4.58
C ALA A 211 10.70 25.97 5.26
N ASN A 212 9.63 26.32 5.97
CA ASN A 212 9.53 27.58 6.71
C ASN A 212 10.54 27.62 7.89
N THR A 213 10.72 26.50 8.59
CA THR A 213 11.71 26.39 9.68
C THR A 213 13.16 26.34 9.18
N LEU A 214 13.42 25.77 7.99
CA LEU A 214 14.72 25.80 7.33
C LEU A 214 15.06 27.23 6.86
N GLY A 215 14.05 28.00 6.44
CA GLY A 215 14.16 29.44 6.22
C GLY A 215 14.60 30.19 7.48
N MET A 216 13.91 29.98 8.61
CA MET A 216 14.34 30.55 9.90
C MET A 216 15.70 30.01 10.38
N SER A 217 16.05 28.76 10.09
CA SER A 217 17.37 28.21 10.42
C SER A 217 18.50 28.93 9.67
N ARG A 218 18.26 29.40 8.43
CA ARG A 218 19.25 30.23 7.71
C ARG A 218 19.50 31.56 8.43
N GLU A 219 18.46 32.18 8.99
CA GLU A 219 18.61 33.40 9.79
C GLU A 219 19.36 33.14 11.10
N VAL A 220 19.07 32.02 11.79
CA VAL A 220 19.80 31.61 13.00
C VAL A 220 21.27 31.28 12.70
N VAL A 221 21.55 30.60 11.59
CA VAL A 221 22.92 30.34 11.12
C VAL A 221 23.66 31.65 10.85
N GLY A 222 23.02 32.62 10.20
CA GLY A 222 23.60 33.95 10.00
C GLY A 222 23.83 34.72 11.30
N TRP A 223 22.95 34.55 12.31
CA TRP A 223 23.13 35.14 13.64
C TRP A 223 24.34 34.55 14.37
N ILE A 224 24.60 33.26 14.21
CA ILE A 224 25.78 32.58 14.77
C ILE A 224 27.07 33.10 14.12
N GLU A 225 27.07 33.29 12.80
CA GLU A 225 28.24 33.80 12.07
C GLU A 225 28.55 35.27 12.43
N ARG A 226 27.50 36.08 12.66
CA ARG A 226 27.64 37.45 13.20
C ARG A 226 28.25 37.49 14.60
N ARG A 227 27.90 36.53 15.47
CA ARG A 227 28.49 36.46 16.81
C ARG A 227 29.99 36.14 16.75
N SER A 228 30.40 35.23 15.87
CA SER A 228 31.82 34.89 15.69
C SER A 228 32.63 36.06 15.13
N THR A 229 32.05 36.82 14.19
CA THR A 229 32.72 38.02 13.65
C THR A 229 32.77 39.15 14.68
N GLN A 230 31.71 39.34 15.48
CA GLN A 230 31.71 40.28 16.59
C GLN A 230 32.78 39.95 17.64
N ASP A 231 32.97 38.66 17.97
CA ASP A 231 34.01 38.22 18.90
C ASP A 231 35.42 38.52 18.36
N MET A 232 35.64 38.35 17.05
CA MET A 232 36.90 38.74 16.40
C MET A 232 37.18 40.24 16.50
N TYR A 233 36.16 41.09 16.39
CA TYR A 233 36.31 42.54 16.58
C TYR A 233 36.60 42.91 18.04
N ILE A 234 35.95 42.26 19.02
CA ILE A 234 36.22 42.49 20.45
C ILE A 234 37.67 42.10 20.78
N PHE A 235 38.16 40.98 20.25
CA PHE A 235 39.54 40.56 20.40
C PHE A 235 40.53 41.59 19.86
N PHE A 236 40.33 42.07 18.63
CA PHE A 236 41.19 43.10 18.03
C PHE A 236 41.14 44.43 18.80
N GLY A 237 39.96 44.84 19.27
CA GLY A 237 39.80 46.03 20.11
C GLY A 237 40.57 45.92 21.42
N GLY A 238 40.49 44.76 22.10
CA GLY A 238 41.28 44.48 23.29
C GLY A 238 42.78 44.53 23.04
N ALA A 239 43.25 43.93 21.94
CA ALA A 239 44.66 43.96 21.57
C ALA A 239 45.18 45.40 21.37
N VAL A 240 44.44 46.24 20.66
CA VAL A 240 44.81 47.66 20.45
C VAL A 240 44.88 48.43 21.76
N ILE A 241 43.88 48.28 22.64
CA ILE A 241 43.88 48.92 23.97
C ILE A 241 45.13 48.52 24.76
N THR A 242 45.47 47.24 24.73
CA THR A 242 46.64 46.72 25.45
C THR A 242 47.94 47.35 24.93
N PHE A 243 48.10 47.47 23.60
CA PHE A 243 49.23 48.16 22.99
C PHE A 243 49.31 49.65 23.36
N VAL A 244 48.17 50.34 23.39
CA VAL A 244 48.10 51.75 23.81
C VAL A 244 48.54 51.90 25.27
N CYS A 245 48.10 51.02 26.16
CA CYS A 245 48.55 51.02 27.56
C CYS A 245 50.07 50.84 27.68
N PHE A 246 50.67 49.90 26.93
CA PHE A 246 52.12 49.74 26.90
C PHE A 246 52.85 50.99 26.38
N PHE A 247 52.32 51.63 25.34
CA PHE A 247 52.88 52.87 24.83
C PHE A 247 52.86 53.99 25.87
N PHE A 248 51.74 54.15 26.60
CA PHE A 248 51.65 55.13 27.67
C PHE A 248 52.63 54.85 28.81
N ILE A 249 52.78 53.58 29.22
CA ILE A 249 53.76 53.20 30.25
C ILE A 249 55.18 53.54 29.78
N TRP A 250 55.53 53.21 28.53
CA TRP A 250 56.85 53.54 27.99
C TRP A 250 57.12 55.04 27.93
N LYS A 251 56.10 55.85 27.62
CA LYS A 251 56.23 57.32 27.50
C LYS A 251 56.22 58.07 28.84
N TYR A 252 55.55 57.53 29.87
CA TYR A 252 55.37 58.21 31.16
C TYR A 252 56.30 57.69 32.27
N LEU A 253 56.76 56.44 32.18
CA LEU A 253 57.67 55.81 33.15
C LEU A 253 59.09 55.57 32.59
N GLY A 254 59.33 55.90 31.31
CA GLY A 254 60.63 55.87 30.63
C GLY A 254 61.06 57.25 30.19
#